data_AF-A0A9D7TUX4-F1
#
_entry.id   AF-A0A9D7TUX4-F1
#
_cell.length_a   1.000
_cell.length_b   1.000
_cell.length_c   1.000
_cell.angle_alpha   90.00
_cell.angle_beta   90.00
_cell.angle_gamma   90.00
#
_symmetry.space_group_name_H-M   'P 1'
#
loop_
_entity.id
_entity.type
_entity.pdbx_description
1 polymer ?
#
loop_
_entity_poly.entity_id
_entity_poly.type
_entity_poly.pdbx_seq_one_letter_code
_entity_poly.pdbx_strand_id
1 'polypeptide(L)'
;MSIHKTTEHHIRPYKILAQSFGMLVCAFFLLFIIGEGIPDIVNGKGEELIPFLPFVLLPIVGYFITWFKESLGAIIMIVGAVLLLIYLLYSNGIEAALIYFLPFAIAGSLFLLHIYKRKQLKINSKL
;
A
#
# COMPACT_ATOMS: atom_id res chain seq x y z
N MET A 1 14.93 33.39 -7.32
CA MET A 1 14.07 32.46 -8.09
C MET A 1 14.70 31.09 -8.37
N SER A 2 16.00 30.84 -8.10
CA SER A 2 16.65 29.53 -8.38
C SER A 2 16.52 28.48 -7.27
N ILE A 3 16.35 28.87 -6.00
CA ILE A 3 16.32 27.94 -4.84
C ILE A 3 15.08 27.01 -4.86
N HIS A 4 13.97 27.47 -5.43
CA HIS A 4 12.71 26.70 -5.45
C HIS A 4 12.76 25.51 -6.43
N LYS A 5 13.59 25.60 -7.48
CA LYS A 5 13.70 24.56 -8.52
C LYS A 5 14.54 23.36 -8.04
N THR A 6 15.53 23.60 -7.18
CA THR A 6 16.42 22.57 -6.64
C THR A 6 15.72 21.68 -5.61
N THR A 7 14.81 22.25 -4.81
CA THR A 7 14.11 21.54 -3.74
C THR A 7 13.03 20.59 -4.25
N GLU A 8 12.31 20.92 -5.34
CA GLU A 8 11.37 19.98 -5.97
C GLU A 8 12.04 18.72 -6.51
N HIS A 9 13.28 18.84 -7.02
CA HIS A 9 14.01 17.73 -7.61
C HIS A 9 14.30 16.62 -6.59
N HIS A 10 14.48 16.97 -5.31
CA HIS A 10 14.76 16.00 -4.25
C HIS A 10 13.54 15.21 -3.77
N ILE A 11 12.30 15.67 -4.03
CA ILE A 11 11.07 14.99 -3.54
C ILE A 11 10.55 13.96 -4.54
N ARG A 12 10.74 14.22 -5.85
CA ARG A 12 10.27 13.34 -6.94
C ARG A 12 10.73 11.89 -6.78
N PRO A 13 11.99 11.59 -6.39
CA PRO A 13 12.44 10.22 -6.19
C PRO A 13 11.60 9.45 -5.16
N TYR A 14 11.22 10.09 -4.04
CA TYR A 14 10.40 9.43 -3.00
C TYR A 14 9.02 9.06 -3.52
N LYS A 15 8.41 9.91 -4.36
CA LYS A 15 7.12 9.61 -4.97
C LYS A 15 7.22 8.45 -5.95
N ILE A 16 8.22 8.49 -6.82
CA ILE A 16 8.46 7.43 -7.82
C ILE A 16 8.72 6.10 -7.11
N LEU A 17 9.52 6.11 -6.04
CA LEU A 17 9.80 4.93 -5.23
C LEU A 17 8.51 4.37 -4.59
N ALA A 18 7.72 5.23 -3.94
CA ALA A 18 6.46 4.82 -3.31
C ALA A 18 5.46 4.26 -4.33
N GLN A 19 5.32 4.91 -5.49
CA GLN A 19 4.42 4.47 -6.57
C GLN A 19 4.89 3.15 -7.19
N SER A 20 6.18 3.03 -7.52
CA SER A 20 6.72 1.82 -8.16
C SER A 20 6.64 0.62 -7.24
N PHE A 21 7.00 0.79 -5.96
CA PHE A 21 6.92 -0.27 -4.98
C PHE A 21 5.46 -0.64 -4.68
N GLY A 22 4.58 0.34 -4.49
CA GLY A 22 3.14 0.10 -4.30
C GLY A 22 2.50 -0.60 -5.50
N MET A 23 2.89 -0.24 -6.73
CA MET A 23 2.45 -0.90 -7.96
C MET A 23 2.87 -2.37 -7.98
N LEU A 24 4.13 -2.67 -7.66
CA LEU A 24 4.65 -4.03 -7.62
C LEU A 24 3.88 -4.87 -6.59
N VAL A 25 3.68 -4.35 -5.38
CA VAL A 25 2.92 -5.04 -4.33
C VAL A 25 1.48 -5.31 -4.78
N CYS A 26 0.78 -4.30 -5.29
CA CYS A 26 -0.60 -4.48 -5.74
C CYS A 26 -0.70 -5.44 -6.94
N ALA A 27 0.22 -5.33 -7.90
CA ALA A 27 0.26 -6.22 -9.06
C ALA A 27 0.49 -7.68 -8.61
N PHE A 28 1.43 -7.91 -7.70
CA PHE A 28 1.67 -9.24 -7.14
C PHE A 28 0.40 -9.84 -6.51
N PHE A 29 -0.27 -9.11 -5.61
CA PHE A 29 -1.48 -9.61 -4.94
C PHE A 29 -2.67 -9.76 -5.89
N LEU A 30 -2.85 -8.85 -6.85
CA LEU A 30 -3.91 -8.98 -7.85
C LEU A 30 -3.68 -10.19 -8.75
N LEU A 31 -2.45 -10.41 -9.21
CA LEU A 31 -2.10 -11.57 -10.01
C LEU A 31 -2.27 -12.87 -9.22
N PHE A 32 -1.90 -12.89 -7.93
CA PHE A 32 -2.16 -14.03 -7.04
C PHE A 32 -3.66 -14.32 -6.89
N ILE A 33 -4.48 -13.29 -6.64
CA ILE A 33 -5.94 -13.43 -6.54
C ILE A 33 -6.51 -13.97 -7.85
N ILE A 34 -6.06 -13.48 -9.01
CA ILE A 34 -6.59 -13.92 -10.31
C ILE A 34 -6.08 -15.32 -10.68
N GLY A 35 -4.82 -15.63 -10.40
CA GLY A 35 -4.15 -16.85 -10.83
C GLY A 35 -4.40 -18.05 -9.94
N GLU A 36 -4.54 -17.84 -8.63
CA GLU A 36 -4.75 -18.91 -7.65
C GLU A 36 -6.08 -18.71 -6.90
N GLY A 37 -6.34 -17.49 -6.42
CA GLY A 37 -7.50 -17.22 -5.56
C GLY A 37 -8.87 -17.49 -6.22
N ILE A 38 -9.12 -16.93 -7.40
CA ILE A 38 -10.38 -17.10 -8.14
C ILE A 38 -10.56 -18.56 -8.58
N PRO A 39 -9.57 -19.23 -9.20
CA PRO A 39 -9.69 -20.65 -9.53
C PRO A 39 -10.03 -21.53 -8.33
N ASP A 40 -9.41 -21.32 -7.17
CA ASP A 40 -9.69 -22.12 -5.98
C ASP A 40 -11.11 -21.92 -5.47
N ILE A 41 -11.61 -20.68 -5.47
CA ILE A 41 -13.01 -20.38 -5.11
C ILE A 41 -13.99 -21.07 -6.07
N VAL A 42 -13.76 -20.96 -7.38
CA VAL A 42 -14.64 -21.56 -8.41
C VAL A 42 -14.66 -23.09 -8.34
N ASN A 43 -13.53 -23.70 -7.99
CA ASN A 43 -13.41 -25.16 -7.86
C ASN A 43 -13.88 -25.69 -6.49
N GLY A 44 -14.45 -24.84 -5.62
CA GLY A 44 -14.94 -25.23 -4.29
C GLY A 44 -13.84 -25.54 -3.27
N LYS A 45 -12.58 -25.15 -3.55
CA LYS A 45 -11.42 -25.32 -2.66
C LYS A 45 -11.04 -24.04 -1.91
N GLY A 46 -11.66 -22.91 -2.26
CA GLY A 46 -11.30 -21.57 -1.78
C GLY A 46 -12.30 -20.94 -0.81
N GLU A 47 -13.13 -21.72 -0.10
CA GLU A 47 -14.10 -21.15 0.85
C GLU A 47 -13.42 -20.27 1.91
N GLU A 48 -12.21 -20.64 2.34
CA GLU A 48 -11.39 -19.85 3.27
C GLU A 48 -10.83 -18.56 2.67
N LEU A 49 -10.77 -18.44 1.34
CA LEU A 49 -10.25 -17.26 0.64
C LEU A 49 -11.29 -16.14 0.51
N ILE A 50 -12.58 -16.47 0.60
CA ILE A 50 -13.69 -15.51 0.53
C ILE A 50 -13.59 -14.45 1.65
N PRO A 51 -13.43 -14.82 2.94
CA PRO A 51 -13.26 -13.82 4.00
C PRO A 51 -11.94 -13.06 3.92
N PHE A 52 -10.90 -13.61 3.28
CA PHE A 52 -9.61 -12.94 3.07
C PHE A 52 -9.68 -11.79 2.05
N LEU A 53 -10.47 -11.95 0.98
CA LEU A 53 -10.61 -10.97 -0.11
C LEU A 53 -10.84 -9.51 0.35
N PRO A 54 -11.82 -9.19 1.20
CA PRO A 54 -12.03 -7.80 1.63
C PRO A 54 -10.81 -7.20 2.34
N PHE A 55 -10.07 -8.00 3.12
CA PHE A 55 -8.89 -7.52 3.84
C PHE A 55 -7.71 -7.21 2.93
N VAL A 56 -7.48 -8.01 1.89
CA VAL A 56 -6.40 -7.77 0.91
C VAL A 56 -6.79 -6.69 -0.12
N LEU A 57 -8.07 -6.59 -0.48
CA LEU A 57 -8.55 -5.57 -1.42
C LEU A 57 -8.52 -4.16 -0.81
N LEU A 58 -8.73 -4.03 0.50
CA LEU A 58 -8.73 -2.74 1.17
C LEU A 58 -7.39 -1.96 0.99
N PRO A 59 -6.21 -2.53 1.25
CA PRO A 59 -4.96 -1.81 1.01
C PRO A 59 -4.68 -1.56 -0.49
N ILE A 60 -5.15 -2.43 -1.39
CA ILE A 60 -5.08 -2.22 -2.84
C ILE A 60 -5.91 -1.00 -3.26
N VAL A 61 -7.14 -0.88 -2.74
CA VAL A 61 -7.99 0.31 -2.95
C VAL A 61 -7.30 1.55 -2.39
N GLY A 62 -6.68 1.44 -1.22
CA GLY A 62 -5.84 2.50 -0.65
C GLY A 62 -4.76 2.98 -1.61
N TYR A 63 -4.01 2.05 -2.23
CA TYR A 63 -3.03 2.36 -3.26
C TYR A 63 -3.65 3.13 -4.44
N PHE A 64 -4.77 2.69 -5.02
CA PHE A 64 -5.41 3.41 -6.12
C PHE A 64 -5.89 4.81 -5.71
N ILE A 65 -6.39 4.97 -4.48
CA ILE A 65 -6.78 6.28 -3.95
C ILE A 65 -5.57 7.22 -3.85
N THR A 66 -4.34 6.71 -3.66
CA THR A 66 -3.15 7.59 -3.58
C THR A 66 -2.93 8.42 -4.85
N TRP A 67 -3.43 7.98 -6.00
CA TRP A 67 -3.30 8.69 -7.26
C TRP A 67 -4.13 10.00 -7.30
N PHE A 68 -5.22 10.05 -6.54
CA PHE A 68 -6.13 11.21 -6.48
C PHE A 68 -6.02 11.97 -5.16
N LYS A 69 -5.89 11.23 -4.05
CA LYS A 69 -5.82 11.74 -2.68
C LYS A 69 -4.73 11.01 -1.91
N GLU A 70 -3.47 11.35 -2.18
CA GLU A 70 -2.27 10.71 -1.62
C GLU A 70 -2.37 10.41 -0.11
N SER A 71 -2.70 11.40 0.73
CA SER A 71 -2.77 11.20 2.19
C SER A 71 -3.85 10.23 2.61
N LEU A 72 -5.04 10.34 2.02
CA LEU A 72 -6.17 9.46 2.35
C LEU A 72 -5.87 8.03 1.89
N GLY A 73 -5.35 7.87 0.67
CA GLY A 73 -4.98 6.56 0.12
C GLY A 73 -3.90 5.87 0.95
N ALA A 74 -2.87 6.60 1.38
CA ALA A 74 -1.81 6.06 2.23
C ALA A 74 -2.34 5.59 3.59
N ILE A 75 -3.26 6.34 4.20
CA ILE A 75 -3.91 5.95 5.47
C ILE A 75 -4.75 4.69 5.27
N ILE A 76 -5.61 4.66 4.23
CA ILE A 76 -6.43 3.47 3.92
C ILE A 76 -5.55 2.25 3.68
N MET A 77 -4.42 2.44 2.99
CA MET A 77 -3.47 1.39 2.70
C MET A 77 -2.82 0.81 3.98
N ILE A 78 -2.39 1.67 4.91
CA ILE A 78 -1.84 1.23 6.20
C ILE A 78 -2.91 0.56 7.08
N VAL A 79 -4.09 1.18 7.19
CA VAL A 79 -5.19 0.60 7.97
C VAL A 79 -5.60 -0.76 7.41
N GLY A 80 -5.71 -0.87 6.08
CA GLY A 80 -5.97 -2.13 5.40
C GLY A 80 -4.90 -3.19 5.67
N ALA A 81 -3.62 -2.81 5.62
CA ALA A 81 -2.53 -3.71 5.97
C ALA A 81 -2.62 -4.20 7.43
N VAL A 82 -2.92 -3.32 8.37
CA VAL A 82 -3.08 -3.67 9.79
C VAL A 82 -4.28 -4.60 10.01
N LEU A 83 -5.41 -4.33 9.36
CA LEU A 83 -6.58 -5.21 9.44
C LEU A 83 -6.28 -6.60 8.85
N LEU A 84 -5.54 -6.65 7.74
CA LEU A 84 -5.07 -7.89 7.14
C LEU A 84 -4.11 -8.66 8.06
N LEU A 85 -3.18 -7.98 8.72
CA LEU A 85 -2.29 -8.57 9.72
C LEU A 85 -3.09 -9.21 10.86
N ILE A 86 -4.03 -8.47 11.43
CA ILE A 86 -4.87 -8.95 12.53
C ILE A 86 -5.64 -10.19 12.10
N TYR A 87 -6.30 -10.15 10.94
CA TYR A 87 -7.06 -11.28 10.39
C TYR A 87 -6.18 -12.54 10.23
N LEU A 88 -5.01 -12.40 9.62
CA LEU A 88 -4.10 -13.52 9.36
C LEU A 88 -3.45 -14.06 10.63
N LEU A 89 -3.19 -13.22 11.64
CA LEU A 89 -2.71 -13.67 12.94
C LEU A 89 -3.68 -14.65 13.60
N TYR A 90 -4.99 -14.40 13.48
CA TYR A 90 -6.01 -15.29 14.02
C TYR A 90 -6.28 -16.52 13.14
N SER A 91 -6.14 -16.41 11.83
CA SER A 91 -6.62 -17.43 10.88
C SER A 91 -5.52 -18.36 10.35
N ASN A 92 -4.29 -17.84 10.15
CA ASN A 92 -3.22 -18.55 9.43
C ASN A 92 -1.87 -18.54 10.17
N GLY A 93 -1.76 -17.76 11.25
CA GLY A 93 -0.55 -17.67 12.07
C GLY A 93 0.40 -16.53 11.65
N ILE A 94 1.47 -16.37 12.44
CA ILE A 94 2.37 -15.21 12.36
C ILE A 94 3.14 -15.12 11.04
N GLU A 95 3.54 -16.25 10.47
CA GLU A 95 4.32 -16.27 9.22
C GLU A 95 3.50 -15.71 8.06
N ALA A 96 2.29 -16.21 7.85
CA ALA A 96 1.36 -15.69 6.86
C ALA A 96 1.04 -14.21 7.14
N ALA A 97 0.77 -13.87 8.39
CA ALA A 97 0.46 -12.48 8.74
C ALA A 97 1.58 -11.51 8.34
N LEU A 98 2.84 -11.84 8.61
CA LEU A 98 3.99 -11.00 8.26
C LEU A 98 4.24 -10.93 6.75
N ILE A 99 4.13 -12.06 6.03
CA ILE A 99 4.34 -12.13 4.57
C ILE A 99 3.39 -11.19 3.84
N TYR A 100 2.12 -11.13 4.26
CA TYR A 100 1.10 -10.33 3.59
C TYR A 100 1.08 -8.88 4.09
N PHE A 101 1.34 -8.65 5.38
CA PHE A 101 1.37 -7.32 5.98
C PHE A 101 2.54 -6.47 5.48
N LEU A 102 3.76 -7.00 5.53
CA LEU A 102 4.98 -6.21 5.34
C LEU A 102 5.03 -5.47 3.99
N PRO A 103 4.71 -6.09 2.85
CA PRO A 103 4.73 -5.39 1.56
C PRO A 103 3.81 -4.17 1.52
N PHE A 104 2.56 -4.30 2.00
CA PHE A 104 1.63 -3.18 2.05
C PHE A 104 2.02 -2.13 3.09
N ALA A 105 2.52 -2.55 4.26
CA ALA A 105 2.99 -1.64 5.30
C ALA A 105 4.18 -0.80 4.84
N ILE A 106 5.17 -1.41 4.19
CA ILE A 106 6.34 -0.72 3.62
C ILE A 106 5.87 0.26 2.54
N ALA A 107 5.02 -0.19 1.61
CA ALA A 107 4.52 0.66 0.54
C ALA A 107 3.73 1.87 1.07
N GLY A 108 2.83 1.67 2.05
CA GLY A 108 2.08 2.75 2.69
C GLY A 108 3.00 3.73 3.44
N SER A 109 4.04 3.20 4.10
CA SER A 109 5.03 4.00 4.83
C SER A 109 5.87 4.87 3.89
N LEU A 110 6.23 4.37 2.70
CA LEU A 110 6.90 5.16 1.66
C LEU A 110 6.04 6.33 1.18
N PHE A 111 4.73 6.14 1.01
CA PHE A 111 3.81 7.24 0.71
C PHE A 111 3.75 8.27 1.84
N LEU A 112 3.65 7.81 3.10
CA LEU A 112 3.66 8.72 4.26
C LEU A 112 4.98 9.50 4.36
N LEU A 113 6.12 8.86 4.10
CA LEU A 113 7.43 9.51 4.06
C LEU A 113 7.49 10.58 2.98
N HIS A 114 7.01 10.28 1.76
CA HIS A 114 6.91 11.25 0.68
C HIS A 114 6.06 12.46 1.09
N ILE A 115 4.87 12.23 1.66
CA ILE A 115 3.96 13.29 2.11
C ILE A 115 4.61 14.14 3.19
N TYR A 116 5.29 13.52 4.16
CA TYR A 116 5.99 14.20 5.24
C TYR A 116 7.09 15.13 4.71
N LYS A 117 7.97 14.61 3.84
CA LYS A 117 9.04 15.40 3.21
C LYS A 117 8.48 16.56 2.38
N ARG A 118 7.39 16.33 1.65
CA ARG A 118 6.72 17.39 0.90
C ARG A 118 6.14 18.49 1.81
N LYS A 119 5.54 18.13 2.95
CA LYS A 119 5.01 19.10 3.90
C LYS A 119 6.12 19.96 4.53
N GLN A 120 7.24 19.35 4.94
CA GLN A 120 8.37 20.08 5.50
C GLN A 120 8.91 21.15 4.55
N LEU A 121 9.06 20.81 3.27
CA LEU A 121 9.59 21.77 2.28
C LEU A 121 8.65 22.94 2.03
N LYS A 122 7.32 22.73 2.07
CA LYS A 122 6.34 23.81 1.98
C LYS A 122 6.34 24.74 3.19
N ILE A 123 6.71 24.24 4.37
CA ILE A 123 6.81 25.05 5.59
C ILE A 123 8.06 25.92 5.51
N ASN A 124 9.22 25.32 5.17
CA ASN A 124 10.49 26.04 5.08
C ASN A 124 10.53 27.08 3.95
N SER A 125 9.71 26.97 2.91
CA SER A 125 9.62 27.96 1.84
C SER A 125 8.70 29.15 2.16
N LYS A 126 7.95 29.11 3.28
CA LYS A 126 7.04 30.18 3.71
C LYS A 126 7.62 31.04 4.84
N LEU A 127 8.72 30.61 5.44
CA LEU A 127 9.55 31.37 6.39
C LEU A 127 10.62 32.13 5.60
#